data_AF-A0A9Q1HJD1-F1
#
_entry.id   AF-A0A9Q1HJD1-F1
#
_cell.length_a   1.000
_cell.length_b   1.000
_cell.length_c   1.000
_cell.angle_alpha   90.00
_cell.angle_beta   90.00
_cell.angle_gamma   90.00
#
_symmetry.space_group_name_H-M   'P 1'
#
loop_
_entity.id
_entity.type
_entity.pdbx_description
1 polymer ?
#
loop_
_entity_poly.entity_id
_entity_poly.type
_entity_poly.pdbx_seq_one_letter_code
_entity_poly.pdbx_strand_id
1 'polypeptide(L)'
;MGRSNISDSSGTEARSVTNVLNVSDRFLTSDEVFLLSKGIKFCPMPLNLDSIQFQRDLDAFKRRLRLFEYFHSSDENGDHTSLEIPHFRNKSVWKPPEGRDRFWIVFWKRFKMTEVDKFKSPKYIHDNLTKGERQALFSLSSDDNIIIKPEDKGPAFVVQNKASYVKSALSDLNNEKFYGKTMRICHQMSPIKSRVLSKNA
;
A
#
# COMPACT_ATOMS: atom_id res chain seq x y z
N MET A 1 17.39 -65.27 14.48
CA MET A 1 17.20 -65.08 13.04
C MET A 1 16.18 -63.99 12.81
N GLY A 2 16.60 -62.88 12.20
CA GLY A 2 15.76 -61.72 11.94
C GLY A 2 14.85 -61.89 10.73
N ARG A 3 13.70 -61.22 10.79
CA ARG A 3 12.95 -60.78 9.61
C ARG A 3 12.63 -59.30 9.82
N SER A 4 13.42 -58.47 9.16
CA SER A 4 13.24 -57.03 9.06
C SER A 4 12.05 -56.74 8.15
N ASN A 5 10.99 -56.15 8.68
CA ASN A 5 9.98 -55.48 7.88
C ASN A 5 10.48 -54.09 7.56
N ILE A 6 10.87 -53.89 6.30
CA ILE A 6 11.13 -52.57 5.72
C ILE A 6 9.75 -51.94 5.51
N SER A 7 9.34 -51.07 6.43
CA SER A 7 8.27 -50.13 6.15
C SER A 7 8.90 -48.95 5.40
N ASP A 8 8.74 -48.95 4.08
CA ASP A 8 8.93 -47.75 3.26
C ASP A 8 7.97 -46.67 3.77
N SER A 9 8.47 -45.82 4.66
CA SER A 9 7.82 -44.56 4.99
C SER A 9 8.12 -43.58 3.86
N SER A 10 7.48 -43.77 2.71
CA SER A 10 7.26 -42.69 1.76
C SER A 10 6.34 -41.69 2.45
N GLY A 11 6.96 -40.75 3.18
CA GLY A 11 6.33 -39.55 3.68
C GLY A 11 5.76 -38.80 2.48
N THR A 12 4.53 -39.13 2.13
CA THR A 12 3.69 -38.29 1.29
C THR A 12 3.36 -37.10 2.16
N GLU A 13 4.27 -36.12 2.20
CA GLU A 13 3.97 -34.80 2.72
C GLU A 13 2.73 -34.32 1.98
N ALA A 14 1.61 -34.30 2.70
CA ALA A 14 0.43 -33.62 2.26
C ALA A 14 0.86 -32.17 2.02
N ARG A 15 1.02 -31.79 0.74
CA ARG A 15 1.17 -30.40 0.33
C ARG A 15 0.13 -29.62 1.11
N SER A 16 0.59 -28.69 1.96
CA SER A 16 -0.30 -27.83 2.73
C SER A 16 -1.29 -27.23 1.74
N VAL A 17 -2.57 -27.60 1.89
CA VAL A 17 -3.65 -27.19 0.97
C VAL A 17 -3.87 -25.67 1.02
N THR A 18 -3.14 -24.97 1.90
CA THR A 18 -3.22 -23.55 2.19
C THR A 18 -1.90 -22.87 1.80
N ASN A 19 -2.02 -21.71 1.15
CA ASN A 19 -0.89 -20.84 0.79
C ASN A 19 -0.35 -20.07 2.02
N VAL A 20 -0.22 -20.75 3.18
CA VAL A 20 0.12 -20.13 4.46
C VAL A 20 1.18 -20.96 5.16
N LEU A 21 2.35 -20.38 5.33
CA LEU A 21 3.47 -20.95 6.07
C LEU A 21 3.55 -20.28 7.44
N ASN A 22 3.18 -21.01 8.49
CA ASN A 22 3.32 -20.52 9.86
C ASN A 22 4.63 -21.00 10.47
N VAL A 23 5.57 -20.08 10.72
CA VAL A 23 6.83 -20.29 11.43
C VAL A 23 6.87 -19.56 12.78
N SER A 24 5.73 -19.02 13.20
CA SER A 24 5.55 -18.37 14.50
C SER A 24 5.11 -19.37 15.57
N ASP A 25 5.22 -18.99 16.84
CA ASP A 25 4.71 -19.80 17.96
C ASP A 25 3.19 -19.64 18.15
N ARG A 26 2.58 -18.71 17.40
CA ARG A 26 1.15 -18.41 17.47
C ARG A 26 0.35 -19.44 16.68
N PHE A 27 -0.65 -20.03 17.32
CA PHE A 27 -1.63 -20.87 16.62
C PHE A 27 -2.57 -20.01 15.77
N LEU A 28 -2.77 -20.40 14.52
CA LEU A 28 -3.73 -19.76 13.62
C LEU A 28 -5.07 -20.50 13.69
N THR A 29 -6.17 -19.76 13.78
CA THR A 29 -7.51 -20.37 13.69
C THR A 29 -7.83 -20.77 12.25
N SER A 30 -8.84 -21.62 12.05
CA SER A 30 -9.29 -21.99 10.71
C SER A 30 -9.67 -20.76 9.87
N ASP A 31 -10.39 -19.80 10.47
CA ASP A 31 -10.81 -18.58 9.79
C ASP A 31 -9.63 -17.70 9.37
N GLU A 32 -8.58 -17.64 10.19
CA GLU A 32 -7.33 -16.93 9.87
C GLU A 32 -6.59 -17.59 8.70
N VAL A 33 -6.51 -18.92 8.72
CA VAL A 33 -5.90 -19.69 7.63
C VAL A 33 -6.70 -19.54 6.34
N PHE A 34 -8.03 -19.60 6.38
CA PHE A 34 -8.89 -19.39 5.22
C PHE A 34 -8.77 -17.98 4.66
N LEU A 35 -8.77 -16.96 5.51
CA LEU A 35 -8.57 -15.57 5.12
C LEU A 35 -7.23 -15.40 4.39
N LEU A 36 -6.12 -15.85 4.97
CA LEU A 36 -4.79 -15.74 4.37
C LEU A 36 -4.69 -16.56 3.07
N SER A 37 -5.39 -17.70 2.99
CA SER A 37 -5.41 -18.54 1.79
C SER A 37 -6.10 -17.89 0.59
N LYS A 38 -6.88 -16.81 0.76
CA LYS A 38 -7.42 -16.01 -0.36
C LYS A 38 -6.32 -15.30 -1.16
N GLY A 39 -5.12 -15.15 -0.59
CA GLY A 39 -3.91 -14.71 -1.27
C GLY A 39 -3.67 -13.19 -1.28
N ILE A 40 -2.48 -12.79 -1.74
CA ILE A 40 -1.94 -11.42 -1.62
C ILE A 40 -2.73 -10.39 -2.43
N LYS A 41 -3.38 -10.82 -3.52
CA LYS A 41 -4.18 -9.94 -4.40
C LYS A 41 -5.64 -9.82 -3.95
N PHE A 42 -6.04 -10.53 -2.88
CA PHE A 42 -7.39 -10.43 -2.36
C PHE A 42 -7.61 -9.05 -1.72
N CYS A 43 -8.70 -8.40 -2.09
CA CYS A 43 -9.10 -7.12 -1.54
C CYS A 43 -10.39 -7.29 -0.73
N PRO A 44 -10.35 -7.23 0.61
CA PRO A 44 -11.55 -7.24 1.44
C PRO A 44 -12.50 -6.10 1.05
N MET A 45 -13.79 -6.40 0.91
CA MET A 45 -14.78 -5.37 0.64
C MET A 45 -14.88 -4.43 1.85
N PRO A 46 -14.65 -3.11 1.68
CA PRO A 46 -14.82 -2.15 2.75
C PRO A 46 -16.30 -2.04 3.12
N LEU A 47 -16.61 -2.19 4.40
CA LEU A 47 -17.98 -2.04 4.92
C LEU A 47 -18.41 -0.58 5.03
N ASN A 48 -17.43 0.31 5.26
CA ASN A 48 -17.65 1.74 5.42
C ASN A 48 -16.78 2.49 4.41
N LEU A 49 -17.36 3.52 3.80
CA LEU A 49 -16.61 4.46 2.98
C LEU A 49 -15.87 5.44 3.89
N ASP A 50 -14.54 5.49 3.81
CA ASP A 50 -13.77 6.59 4.38
C ASP A 50 -14.06 7.86 3.58
N SER A 51 -15.01 8.65 4.07
CA SER A 51 -15.49 9.85 3.40
C SER A 51 -14.41 10.92 3.25
N ILE A 52 -13.45 10.97 4.18
CA ILE A 52 -12.34 11.93 4.16
C ILE A 52 -11.35 11.53 3.08
N GLN A 53 -10.89 10.27 3.09
CA GLN A 53 -9.96 9.79 2.09
C GLN A 53 -10.58 9.84 0.68
N PHE A 54 -11.84 9.44 0.55
CA PHE A 54 -12.58 9.53 -0.70
C PHE A 54 -12.65 10.95 -1.25
N GLN A 55 -12.94 11.95 -0.40
CA GLN A 55 -12.97 13.35 -0.83
C GLN A 55 -11.58 13.86 -1.25
N ARG A 56 -10.52 13.47 -0.53
CA ARG A 56 -9.13 13.78 -0.92
C ARG A 56 -8.77 13.21 -2.28
N ASP A 57 -9.18 11.97 -2.55
CA ASP A 57 -8.93 11.30 -3.83
C ASP A 57 -9.71 11.95 -4.97
N LEU A 58 -10.96 12.35 -4.73
CA LEU A 58 -11.77 13.12 -5.67
C LEU A 58 -11.13 14.49 -5.99
N ASP A 59 -10.61 15.20 -4.99
CA ASP A 59 -9.96 16.48 -5.21
C ASP A 59 -8.64 16.34 -5.97
N ALA A 60 -7.90 15.26 -5.71
CA ALA A 60 -6.70 14.92 -6.46
C ALA A 60 -7.04 14.58 -7.92
N PHE A 61 -8.11 13.82 -8.15
CA PHE A 61 -8.64 13.50 -9.48
C PHE A 61 -9.10 14.75 -10.22
N LYS A 62 -9.92 15.60 -9.57
CA LYS A 62 -10.34 16.91 -10.09
C LYS A 62 -9.14 17.73 -10.53
N ARG A 63 -8.09 17.79 -9.70
CA ARG A 63 -6.86 18.52 -10.03
C ARG A 63 -6.16 17.94 -11.26
N ARG A 64 -6.03 16.61 -11.37
CA ARG A 64 -5.42 15.98 -12.55
C ARG A 64 -6.14 16.34 -13.84
N LEU A 65 -7.47 16.29 -13.83
CA LEU A 65 -8.28 16.69 -14.99
C LEU A 65 -8.10 18.16 -15.35
N ARG A 66 -8.06 19.06 -14.36
CA ARG A 66 -7.82 20.49 -14.61
C ARG A 66 -6.45 20.78 -15.17
N LEU A 67 -5.42 20.07 -14.70
CA LEU A 67 -4.07 20.22 -15.25
C LEU A 67 -4.02 19.73 -16.69
N PHE A 68 -4.66 18.60 -16.98
CA PHE A 68 -4.76 18.08 -18.32
C PHE A 68 -5.45 19.07 -19.26
N GLU A 69 -6.61 19.61 -18.89
CA GLU A 69 -7.31 20.65 -19.67
C GLU A 69 -6.46 21.91 -19.86
N TYR A 70 -5.86 22.42 -18.79
CA TYR A 70 -5.14 23.70 -18.83
C TYR A 70 -3.94 23.68 -19.77
N PHE A 71 -3.21 22.55 -19.80
CA PHE A 71 -2.02 22.35 -20.63
C PHE A 71 -2.31 21.70 -21.97
N HIS A 72 -3.56 21.27 -22.26
CA HIS A 72 -3.91 20.59 -23.50
C HIS A 72 -3.61 21.42 -24.76
N SER A 73 -3.58 22.75 -24.65
CA SER A 73 -3.36 23.69 -25.77
C SER A 73 -1.94 24.28 -25.83
N SER A 74 -1.00 23.81 -24.99
CA SER A 74 0.29 24.48 -24.80
C SER A 74 1.43 24.00 -25.72
N ASP A 75 1.18 23.05 -26.60
CA ASP A 75 2.20 22.51 -27.51
C ASP A 75 1.94 22.99 -28.94
N GLU A 76 2.59 24.09 -29.33
CA GLU A 76 3.27 24.17 -30.63
C GLU A 76 4.61 24.95 -30.57
N ASN A 77 4.92 25.74 -29.53
CA ASN A 77 6.14 26.58 -29.52
C ASN A 77 6.89 26.62 -28.16
N GLY A 78 7.01 25.48 -27.47
CA GLY A 78 7.78 25.39 -26.24
C GLY A 78 9.26 25.11 -26.51
N ASP A 79 10.11 26.14 -26.44
CA ASP A 79 11.57 26.01 -26.44
C ASP A 79 11.99 24.94 -25.41
N HIS A 80 12.53 23.82 -25.88
CA HIS A 80 13.06 22.74 -25.04
C HIS A 80 14.41 23.17 -24.44
N THR A 81 14.48 24.33 -23.80
CA THR A 81 15.65 24.68 -23.01
C THR A 81 15.71 23.69 -21.86
N SER A 82 16.70 22.81 -21.91
CA SER A 82 16.92 21.73 -20.96
C SER A 82 17.37 22.32 -19.62
N LEU A 83 16.44 22.94 -18.88
CA LEU A 83 16.69 23.38 -17.52
C LEU A 83 16.88 22.14 -16.66
N GLU A 84 18.06 21.96 -16.07
CA GLU A 84 18.35 20.87 -15.15
C GLU A 84 17.20 20.70 -14.16
N ILE A 85 16.47 19.59 -14.24
CA ILE A 85 15.35 19.30 -13.38
C ILE A 85 15.93 18.62 -12.13
N PRO A 86 15.85 19.21 -10.92
CA PRO A 86 16.31 18.53 -9.72
C PRO A 86 15.60 17.19 -9.54
N HIS A 87 16.39 16.14 -9.23
CA HIS A 87 15.92 14.77 -9.03
C HIS A 87 14.88 14.65 -7.91
N PHE A 88 14.91 15.56 -6.93
CA PHE A 88 13.96 15.61 -5.83
C PHE A 88 13.23 16.95 -5.83
N ARG A 89 11.94 16.92 -6.13
CA ARG A 89 11.04 18.07 -6.02
C ARG A 89 9.88 17.71 -5.10
N ASN A 90 9.46 18.69 -4.29
CA ASN A 90 8.20 18.58 -3.57
C ASN A 90 7.04 18.46 -4.56
N LYS A 91 6.01 17.69 -4.20
CA LYS A 91 4.80 17.59 -5.01
C LYS A 91 4.19 18.99 -5.17
N SER A 92 3.96 19.41 -6.40
CA SER A 92 3.33 20.69 -6.69
C SER A 92 1.89 20.72 -6.17
N VAL A 93 1.57 21.79 -5.44
CA VAL A 93 0.22 22.10 -4.95
C VAL A 93 -0.52 23.03 -5.94
N TRP A 94 0.16 23.48 -6.99
CA TRP A 94 -0.40 24.40 -7.98
C TRP A 94 -1.64 23.81 -8.65
N LYS A 95 -2.64 24.67 -8.83
CA LYS A 95 -3.90 24.37 -9.54
C LYS A 95 -4.15 25.52 -10.53
N PRO A 96 -4.70 25.24 -11.72
CA PRO A 96 -5.10 26.28 -12.65
C PRO A 96 -6.08 27.30 -12.02
N PRO A 97 -6.13 28.54 -12.53
CA PRO A 97 -7.17 29.51 -12.17
C PRO A 97 -8.58 28.96 -12.42
N GLU A 98 -9.52 29.22 -11.52
CA GLU A 98 -10.92 28.81 -11.68
C GLU A 98 -11.63 29.67 -12.73
N GLY A 99 -12.69 29.13 -13.35
CA GLY A 99 -13.53 29.91 -14.28
C GLY A 99 -13.03 30.05 -15.72
N ARG A 100 -11.88 29.44 -16.09
CA ARG A 100 -11.36 29.46 -17.47
C ARG A 100 -12.33 28.87 -18.48
N ASP A 101 -12.89 27.70 -18.16
CA ASP A 101 -13.82 26.98 -19.03
C ASP A 101 -15.16 26.70 -18.33
N ARG A 102 -16.24 27.11 -18.98
CA ARG A 102 -17.62 26.87 -18.54
C ARG A 102 -18.01 25.40 -18.69
N PHE A 103 -17.52 24.71 -19.72
CA PHE A 103 -17.82 23.30 -19.94
C PHE A 103 -17.25 22.44 -18.83
N TRP A 104 -16.02 22.69 -18.38
CA TRP A 104 -15.44 22.06 -17.20
C TRP A 104 -16.31 22.19 -15.95
N ILE A 105 -16.83 23.39 -15.66
CA ILE A 105 -17.68 23.63 -14.47
C ILE A 105 -18.95 22.77 -14.55
N VAL A 106 -19.61 22.75 -15.70
CA VAL A 106 -20.83 21.97 -15.93
C VAL A 106 -20.54 20.46 -15.87
N PHE A 107 -19.47 20.02 -16.51
CA PHE A 107 -19.01 18.62 -16.49
C PHE A 107 -18.76 18.15 -15.07
N TRP A 108 -17.96 18.88 -14.29
CA TRP A 108 -17.63 18.49 -12.92
C TRP A 108 -18.88 18.45 -12.03
N LYS A 109 -19.78 19.43 -12.20
CA LYS A 109 -21.06 19.43 -11.48
C LYS A 109 -21.89 18.20 -11.82
N ARG A 110 -22.01 17.85 -13.10
CA ARG A 110 -22.76 16.68 -13.56
C ARG A 110 -22.13 15.39 -13.05
N PHE A 111 -20.82 15.22 -13.23
CA PHE A 111 -20.06 14.07 -12.74
C PHE A 111 -20.24 13.85 -11.23
N LYS A 112 -20.19 14.93 -10.44
CA LYS A 112 -20.42 14.85 -8.99
C LYS A 112 -21.82 14.32 -8.68
N MET A 113 -22.85 14.88 -9.32
CA MET A 113 -24.24 14.49 -9.07
C MET A 113 -24.58 13.09 -9.57
N THR A 114 -24.00 12.64 -10.70
CA THR A 114 -24.38 11.36 -11.31
C THR A 114 -23.51 10.20 -10.87
N GLU A 115 -22.22 10.42 -10.63
CA GLU A 115 -21.30 9.33 -10.30
C GLU A 115 -20.96 9.35 -8.81
N VAL A 116 -20.41 10.46 -8.32
CA VAL A 116 -19.89 10.55 -6.94
C VAL A 116 -20.98 10.32 -5.90
N ASP A 117 -22.14 10.96 -6.07
CA ASP A 117 -23.21 10.88 -5.08
C ASP A 117 -23.84 9.47 -5.03
N LYS A 118 -23.84 8.71 -6.14
CA LYS A 118 -24.26 7.30 -6.14
C LYS A 118 -23.32 6.41 -5.32
N PHE A 119 -22.00 6.67 -5.39
CA PHE A 119 -21.00 5.89 -4.65
C PHE A 119 -21.03 6.16 -3.14
N LYS A 120 -21.50 7.34 -2.70
CA LYS A 120 -21.60 7.67 -1.26
C LYS A 120 -22.71 6.93 -0.53
N SER A 121 -23.73 6.48 -1.25
CA SER A 121 -24.87 5.74 -0.68
C SER A 121 -25.18 4.51 -1.53
N PRO A 122 -24.31 3.48 -1.53
CA PRO A 122 -24.59 2.25 -2.24
C PRO A 122 -25.84 1.59 -1.64
N LYS A 123 -26.75 1.11 -2.50
CA LYS A 123 -28.00 0.48 -2.07
C LYS A 123 -27.77 -0.86 -1.35
N TYR A 124 -26.72 -1.58 -1.73
CA TYR A 124 -26.34 -2.86 -1.16
C TYR A 124 -24.85 -3.12 -1.38
N ILE A 125 -24.13 -3.55 -0.35
CA ILE A 125 -22.73 -3.99 -0.44
C ILE A 125 -22.69 -5.47 -0.08
N HIS A 126 -22.22 -6.31 -1.01
CA HIS A 126 -21.94 -7.72 -0.74
C HIS A 126 -20.59 -7.83 -0.03
N ASP A 127 -20.58 -8.39 1.17
CA ASP A 127 -19.34 -8.75 1.84
C ASP A 127 -18.71 -9.98 1.15
N ASN A 128 -17.41 -9.92 0.88
CA ASN A 128 -16.63 -11.02 0.32
C ASN A 128 -15.86 -11.81 1.39
N LEU A 129 -16.12 -11.51 2.67
CA LEU A 129 -15.62 -12.23 3.84
C LEU A 129 -16.77 -12.77 4.68
N THR A 130 -16.57 -13.93 5.31
CA THR A 130 -17.46 -14.38 6.38
C THR A 130 -17.25 -13.55 7.65
N LYS A 131 -18.17 -13.65 8.62
CA LYS A 131 -18.01 -12.99 9.93
C LYS A 131 -16.73 -13.42 10.64
N GLY A 132 -16.40 -14.72 10.58
CA GLY A 132 -15.19 -15.29 11.17
C GLY A 132 -13.92 -14.75 10.49
N GLU A 133 -13.88 -14.76 9.15
CA GLU A 133 -12.75 -14.22 8.38
C GLU A 133 -12.56 -12.71 8.62
N ARG A 134 -13.66 -11.97 8.79
CA ARG A 134 -13.60 -10.54 9.12
C ARG A 134 -13.01 -10.32 10.51
N GLN A 135 -13.42 -11.10 11.51
CA GLN A 135 -12.83 -11.05 12.85
C GLN A 135 -11.35 -11.47 12.82
N ALA A 136 -11.01 -12.50 12.03
CA ALA A 136 -9.64 -12.93 11.78
C ALA A 136 -8.77 -11.80 11.21
N LEU A 137 -9.30 -11.01 10.27
CA LEU A 137 -8.59 -9.86 9.71
C LEU A 137 -8.23 -8.83 10.79
N PHE A 138 -9.16 -8.54 11.71
CA PHE A 138 -8.89 -7.65 12.84
C PHE A 138 -7.94 -8.26 13.87
N SER A 139 -8.10 -9.55 14.19
CA SER A 139 -7.24 -10.31 15.10
C SER A 139 -5.78 -10.30 14.62
N LEU A 140 -5.54 -10.69 13.36
CA LEU A 140 -4.20 -10.75 12.77
C LEU A 140 -3.56 -9.36 12.62
N SER A 141 -4.35 -8.33 12.30
CA SER A 141 -3.81 -6.97 12.15
C SER A 141 -3.52 -6.27 13.48
N SER A 142 -4.17 -6.67 14.56
CA SER A 142 -3.98 -6.08 15.90
C SER A 142 -2.90 -6.81 16.71
N ASP A 143 -2.43 -7.97 16.27
CA ASP A 143 -1.41 -8.75 16.96
C ASP A 143 0.00 -8.23 16.67
N ASP A 144 0.55 -7.49 17.62
CA ASP A 144 1.89 -6.91 17.52
C ASP A 144 3.04 -7.93 17.68
N ASN A 145 2.76 -9.17 18.06
CA ASN A 145 3.79 -10.19 18.28
C ASN A 145 4.20 -10.91 17.00
N ILE A 146 3.38 -10.83 15.95
CA ILE A 146 3.61 -11.49 14.68
C ILE A 146 3.89 -10.48 13.57
N ILE A 147 4.55 -10.97 12.51
CA ILE A 147 4.69 -10.30 11.24
C ILE A 147 4.16 -11.25 10.17
N ILE A 148 3.30 -10.71 9.29
CA ILE A 148 2.77 -11.42 8.13
C ILE A 148 3.38 -10.76 6.88
N LYS A 149 4.08 -11.55 6.06
CA LYS A 149 4.68 -11.07 4.81
C LYS A 149 4.35 -12.02 3.67
N PRO A 150 4.24 -11.51 2.43
CA PRO A 150 4.25 -12.40 1.28
C PRO A 150 5.58 -13.17 1.24
N GLU A 151 5.53 -14.43 0.83
CA GLU A 151 6.69 -15.24 0.55
C GLU A 151 7.41 -14.70 -0.70
N ASP A 152 8.74 -14.69 -0.69
CA ASP A 152 9.56 -14.03 -1.73
C ASP A 152 9.38 -14.69 -3.12
N LYS A 153 9.19 -16.01 -3.15
CA LYS A 153 9.17 -16.81 -4.38
C LYS A 153 7.80 -17.40 -4.72
N GLY A 154 6.72 -16.88 -4.15
CA GLY A 154 5.43 -17.54 -4.25
C GLY A 154 4.24 -16.73 -3.77
N PRO A 155 3.02 -17.25 -4.00
CA PRO A 155 1.77 -16.56 -3.64
C PRO A 155 1.41 -16.71 -2.15
N ALA A 156 2.28 -17.32 -1.35
CA ALA A 156 2.01 -17.68 0.02
C ALA A 156 2.26 -16.53 0.99
N PHE A 157 1.65 -16.60 2.17
CA PHE A 157 2.00 -15.76 3.31
C PHE A 157 2.88 -16.53 4.29
N VAL A 158 3.92 -15.86 4.78
CA VAL A 158 4.73 -16.32 5.91
C VAL A 158 4.30 -15.57 7.16
N VAL A 159 3.90 -16.30 8.19
CA VAL A 159 3.60 -15.77 9.53
C VAL A 159 4.75 -16.12 10.45
N GLN A 160 5.38 -15.11 11.05
CA GLN A 160 6.57 -15.27 11.89
C GLN A 160 6.50 -14.40 13.14
N ASN A 161 7.21 -14.79 14.20
CA ASN A 161 7.36 -13.94 15.37
C ASN A 161 8.13 -12.66 15.02
N LYS A 162 7.60 -11.51 15.41
CA LYS A 162 8.19 -10.19 15.17
C LYS A 162 9.58 -10.06 15.80
N ALA A 163 9.75 -10.55 17.02
CA ALA A 163 11.02 -10.53 17.73
C ALA A 163 12.11 -11.31 16.97
N SER A 164 11.79 -12.52 16.51
CA SER A 164 12.69 -13.36 15.72
C SER A 164 13.04 -12.69 14.38
N TYR A 165 12.05 -12.13 13.69
CA TYR A 165 12.27 -11.40 12.43
C TYR A 165 13.22 -10.22 12.59
N VAL A 166 12.99 -9.36 13.59
CA VAL A 166 13.84 -8.20 13.86
C VAL A 166 15.25 -8.63 14.24
N LYS A 167 15.40 -9.67 15.06
CA LYS A 167 16.71 -10.22 15.44
C LYS A 167 17.49 -10.70 14.21
N SER A 168 16.86 -11.49 13.34
CA SER A 168 17.49 -11.98 12.12
C SER A 168 17.89 -10.83 11.19
N ALA A 169 16.99 -9.87 10.96
CA ALA A 169 17.28 -8.70 10.13
C ALA A 169 18.46 -7.89 10.67
N LEU A 170 18.53 -7.66 11.98
CA LEU A 170 19.67 -6.97 12.59
C LEU A 170 20.97 -7.78 12.51
N SER A 171 20.90 -9.10 12.65
CA SER A 171 22.05 -9.99 12.47
C SER A 171 22.61 -9.89 11.04
N ASP A 172 21.73 -9.90 10.04
CA ASP A 172 22.11 -9.79 8.64
C ASP A 172 22.71 -8.41 8.31
N LEU A 173 22.11 -7.33 8.83
CA LEU A 173 22.60 -5.96 8.63
C LEU A 173 23.93 -5.69 9.34
N ASN A 174 24.18 -6.32 10.49
CA ASN A 174 25.45 -6.19 11.22
C ASN A 174 26.54 -7.11 10.68
N ASN A 175 26.28 -7.83 9.57
CA ASN A 175 27.26 -8.71 8.97
C ASN A 175 28.35 -7.91 8.25
N GLU A 176 29.46 -7.66 8.94
CA GLU A 176 30.62 -6.91 8.44
C GLU A 176 31.31 -7.57 7.23
N LYS A 177 30.99 -8.83 6.91
CA LYS A 177 31.48 -9.49 5.69
C LYS A 177 30.85 -8.90 4.42
N PHE A 178 29.58 -8.51 4.48
CA PHE A 178 28.81 -8.05 3.32
C PHE A 178 28.49 -6.56 3.39
N TYR A 179 28.36 -5.98 4.58
CA TYR A 179 27.99 -4.59 4.79
C TYR A 179 29.08 -3.81 5.52
N GLY A 180 29.45 -2.65 4.99
CA GLY A 180 30.34 -1.70 5.65
C GLY A 180 29.57 -0.60 6.37
N LYS A 181 30.06 -0.14 7.52
CA LYS A 181 29.50 1.01 8.23
C LYS A 181 29.66 2.26 7.36
N THR A 182 28.55 2.85 6.95
CA THR A 182 28.57 4.12 6.23
C THR A 182 28.73 5.26 7.24
N MET A 183 29.81 6.04 7.10
CA MET A 183 29.91 7.34 7.75
C MET A 183 28.78 8.20 7.21
N ARG A 184 27.94 8.80 8.08
CA ARG A 184 26.87 9.69 7.65
C ARG A 184 27.44 10.79 6.77
N ILE A 185 27.33 10.65 5.45
CA ILE A 185 27.42 11.78 4.54
C ILE A 185 26.05 12.45 4.66
N CYS A 186 25.86 13.19 5.75
CA CYS A 186 24.94 14.30 5.73
C CYS A 186 25.51 15.25 4.68
N HIS A 187 25.16 15.04 3.40
CA HIS A 187 25.18 16.15 2.45
C HIS A 187 24.50 17.27 3.20
N GLN A 188 25.22 18.37 3.38
CA GLN A 188 24.77 19.56 4.06
C GLN A 188 23.33 19.83 3.60
N MET A 189 22.35 19.45 4.40
CA MET A 189 21.00 19.94 4.26
C MET A 189 21.17 21.42 4.58
N SER A 190 21.36 22.22 3.53
CA SER A 190 21.29 23.67 3.62
C SER A 190 20.06 23.97 4.48
N PRO A 191 20.20 24.75 5.56
CA PRO A 191 19.09 24.99 6.46
C PRO A 191 17.90 25.45 5.62
N ILE A 192 16.76 24.79 5.82
CA ILE A 192 15.48 25.21 5.26
C ILE A 192 15.37 26.69 5.62
N LYS A 193 15.55 27.58 4.64
CA LYS A 193 15.32 29.01 4.85
C LYS A 193 13.87 29.14 5.28
N SER A 194 13.65 29.28 6.59
CA SER A 194 12.36 29.70 7.10
C SER A 194 12.09 31.04 6.45
N ARG A 195 11.10 31.06 5.56
CA ARG A 195 10.59 32.30 4.98
C ARG A 195 9.98 33.07 6.13
N VAL A 196 10.77 33.96 6.73
CA VAL A 196 10.25 35.01 7.60
C VAL A 196 9.29 35.81 6.73
N LEU A 197 8.00 35.63 6.98
CA LEU A 197 6.97 36.50 6.43
C LEU A 197 7.20 37.87 7.06
N SER A 198 7.87 38.78 6.34
CA SER A 198 7.80 40.20 6.66
C SER A 198 6.35 40.62 6.38
N LYS A 199 5.57 40.74 7.45
CA LYS A 199 4.38 41.59 7.44
C LYS A 199 4.89 43.02 7.27
N ASN A 200 4.68 43.61 6.10
CA ASN A 200 4.69 45.05 5.96
C ASN A 200 3.26 45.53 5.70
N ALA A 201 2.97 46.62 6.40
CA ALA A 201 1.72 47.36 6.51
C ALA A 201 1.07 47.71 5.16
#